data_AF-A0A7Y5SVP1-F1
#
_entry.id   AF-A0A7Y5SVP1-F1
#
_cell.length_a   1.000
_cell.length_b   1.000
_cell.length_c   1.000
_cell.angle_alpha   90.00
_cell.angle_beta   90.00
_cell.angle_gamma   90.00
#
_symmetry.space_group_name_H-M   'P 1'
#
loop_
_entity.id
_entity.type
_entity.pdbx_description
1 polymer ?
#
loop_
_entity_poly.entity_id
_entity_poly.type
_entity_poly.pdbx_seq_one_letter_code
_entity_poly.pdbx_strand_id
1 'polypeptide(L)'
;MQKLCFLTAAAIGIAGFAKLVDLAEFDNQLSSWSLLSNAPTRFSVVLGLPIIEITLCAAYVCFPARRTAVALCMLVLFVVFSLAFIIEAHDGAPPGCACFGLLFRRMEFQNDAVWVVGKNALLAVPPVLVLWTGRRRALMENVPRGNAPDIRGFTLVETLAVIAVIAVIVAILLPVLSHVRRSGRVSATLNNLRQHAGIFLLYTNDYAEQFPYFTRPEPGLSTPLVDPSGRVWNTYYFGAFHNWALALSDGYYNSTGSREGFVSPFRAESPGVSWDYLYPCVFLADPAYWRSITRMVPPIQFRSTRLHDVVFPGAKVLISDECYWESTRYTSSPFAAGGCVDGHAEQVAGYRMAQQYGPGDGDGNPLSSPYGHHGGNTNAFMHLVGGVSERDFIDK
;
A
#
# COMPACT_ATOMS: atom_id res chain seq x y z
N MET A 1 8.91 7.67 -40.32
CA MET A 1 8.89 8.91 -39.52
C MET A 1 7.52 9.58 -39.48
N GLN A 2 6.93 10.02 -40.61
CA GLN A 2 5.56 10.60 -40.62
C GLN A 2 4.48 9.70 -40.00
N LYS A 3 4.53 8.38 -40.25
CA LYS A 3 3.64 7.39 -39.62
C LYS A 3 3.80 7.31 -38.10
N LEU A 4 5.03 7.42 -37.59
CA LEU A 4 5.33 7.34 -36.16
C LEU A 4 4.83 8.58 -35.41
N CYS A 5 4.95 9.76 -36.01
CA CYS A 5 4.45 11.01 -35.42
C CYS A 5 2.93 11.14 -35.52
N PHE A 6 2.32 10.53 -36.53
CA PHE A 6 0.87 10.36 -36.58
C PHE A 6 0.38 9.46 -35.45
N LEU A 7 1.09 8.35 -35.18
CA LEU A 7 0.76 7.46 -34.05
C LEU A 7 0.89 8.19 -32.70
N THR A 8 1.93 9.01 -32.49
CA THR A 8 2.03 9.82 -31.27
C THR A 8 0.90 10.84 -31.15
N ALA A 9 0.57 11.53 -32.24
CA ALA A 9 -0.54 12.48 -32.24
C ALA A 9 -1.88 11.79 -31.92
N ALA A 10 -2.13 10.64 -32.55
CA ALA A 10 -3.33 9.83 -32.30
C ALA A 10 -3.38 9.31 -30.86
N ALA A 11 -2.26 8.85 -30.30
CA ALA A 11 -2.19 8.40 -28.91
C ALA A 11 -2.54 9.54 -27.92
N ILE A 12 -2.02 10.74 -28.16
CA ILE A 12 -2.36 11.94 -27.36
C ILE A 12 -3.86 12.25 -27.48
N GLY A 13 -4.40 12.25 -28.71
CA GLY A 13 -5.82 12.51 -28.94
C GLY A 13 -6.76 11.50 -28.28
N ILE A 14 -6.41 10.20 -28.32
CA ILE A 14 -7.16 9.13 -27.65
C ILE A 14 -7.10 9.31 -26.13
N ALA A 15 -5.93 9.63 -25.58
CA ALA A 15 -5.78 9.90 -24.14
C ALA A 15 -6.62 11.10 -23.69
N GLY A 16 -6.61 12.20 -24.45
CA GLY A 16 -7.45 13.37 -24.18
C GLY A 16 -8.94 13.04 -24.27
N PHE A 17 -9.36 12.26 -25.26
CA PHE A 17 -10.75 11.81 -25.37
C PHE A 17 -11.18 10.94 -24.18
N ALA A 18 -10.34 9.98 -23.78
CA ALA A 18 -10.63 9.13 -22.62
C ALA A 18 -10.82 9.94 -21.34
N LYS A 19 -9.99 10.97 -21.10
CA LYS A 19 -10.12 11.87 -19.94
C LYS A 19 -11.39 12.72 -20.00
N LEU A 20 -11.85 13.13 -21.18
CA LEU A 20 -13.10 13.88 -21.34
C LEU A 20 -14.34 13.02 -21.13
N VAL A 21 -14.29 11.74 -21.52
CA VAL A 21 -15.38 10.80 -21.30
C VAL A 21 -15.58 10.52 -19.81
N ASP A 22 -14.50 10.49 -19.02
CA ASP A 22 -14.55 10.29 -17.58
C ASP A 22 -13.75 11.36 -16.82
N LEU A 23 -14.29 12.58 -16.82
CA LEU A 23 -13.69 13.71 -16.09
C LEU A 23 -13.68 13.49 -14.57
N ALA A 24 -14.63 12.71 -14.04
CA ALA A 24 -14.72 12.42 -12.62
C ALA A 24 -13.54 11.54 -12.18
N GLU A 25 -13.23 10.49 -12.93
CA GLU A 25 -12.08 9.63 -12.65
C GLU A 25 -10.76 10.37 -12.86
N PHE A 26 -10.65 11.20 -13.89
CA PHE A 26 -9.45 12.02 -14.10
C PHE A 26 -9.24 13.03 -12.96
N ASP A 27 -10.29 13.72 -12.50
CA ASP A 27 -10.23 14.60 -11.34
C ASP A 27 -9.81 13.83 -10.08
N ASN A 28 -10.38 12.65 -9.88
CA ASN A 28 -10.02 11.76 -8.77
C ASN A 28 -8.53 11.39 -8.76
N GLN A 29 -7.92 11.10 -9.91
CA GLN A 29 -6.49 10.80 -9.98
C GLN A 29 -5.60 11.99 -9.58
N LEU A 30 -6.07 13.21 -9.82
CA LEU A 30 -5.36 14.43 -9.45
C LEU A 30 -5.60 14.86 -8.00
N SER A 31 -6.53 14.22 -7.28
CA SER A 31 -6.88 14.59 -5.90
C SER A 31 -5.76 14.35 -4.89
N SER A 32 -4.80 13.48 -5.22
CA SER A 32 -3.63 13.17 -4.39
C SER A 32 -2.45 14.10 -4.64
N TRP A 33 -2.53 15.00 -5.63
CA TRP A 33 -1.41 15.86 -6.02
C TRP A 33 -1.35 17.11 -5.15
N SER A 34 -0.25 17.30 -4.43
CA SER A 34 0.03 18.51 -3.64
C SER A 34 0.19 19.76 -4.50
N LEU A 35 0.74 19.64 -5.71
CA LEU A 35 0.85 20.72 -6.71
C LEU A 35 -0.52 21.27 -7.16
N LEU A 36 -1.58 20.46 -7.05
CA LEU A 36 -2.95 20.81 -7.47
C LEU A 36 -3.90 20.91 -6.28
N SER A 37 -3.39 21.33 -5.12
CA SER A 37 -4.18 21.54 -3.90
C SER A 37 -5.23 22.64 -4.04
N ASN A 38 -5.03 23.62 -4.93
CA ASN A 38 -5.97 24.71 -5.18
C ASN A 38 -7.10 24.25 -6.12
N ALA A 39 -8.35 24.28 -5.63
CA ALA A 39 -9.55 23.93 -6.40
C ALA A 39 -9.65 24.59 -7.81
N PRO A 40 -9.39 25.91 -7.97
CA PRO A 40 -9.49 26.53 -9.30
C PRO A 40 -8.39 26.11 -10.28
N THR A 41 -7.17 25.83 -9.79
CA THR A 41 -6.08 25.36 -10.66
C THR A 41 -6.31 23.91 -11.07
N ARG A 42 -6.76 23.06 -10.15
CA ARG A 42 -7.15 21.68 -10.43
C ARG A 42 -8.27 21.60 -11.46
N PHE A 43 -9.33 22.38 -11.29
CA PHE A 43 -10.43 22.46 -12.26
C PHE A 43 -9.93 22.86 -13.65
N SER A 44 -9.03 23.84 -13.72
CA SER A 44 -8.43 24.29 -14.99
C SER A 44 -7.60 23.19 -15.67
N VAL A 45 -6.90 22.35 -14.90
CA VAL A 45 -6.12 21.23 -15.43
C VAL A 45 -7.02 20.08 -15.89
N VAL A 46 -8.03 19.73 -15.08
CA VAL A 46 -9.00 18.67 -15.37
C VAL A 46 -9.72 18.92 -16.70
N LEU A 47 -10.11 20.17 -16.95
CA LEU A 47 -10.82 20.54 -18.17
C LEU A 47 -9.87 20.90 -19.32
N GLY A 48 -8.79 21.62 -19.02
CA GLY A 48 -7.90 22.19 -20.02
C GLY A 48 -6.96 21.17 -20.67
N LEU A 49 -6.40 20.24 -19.90
CA LEU A 49 -5.43 19.28 -20.42
C LEU A 49 -6.03 18.36 -21.50
N PRO A 50 -7.21 17.74 -21.31
CA PRO A 50 -7.82 16.90 -22.33
C PRO A 50 -8.16 17.68 -23.63
N ILE A 51 -8.60 18.93 -23.50
CA ILE A 51 -8.89 19.81 -24.65
C ILE A 51 -7.60 20.11 -25.42
N ILE A 52 -6.51 20.41 -24.73
CA ILE A 52 -5.20 20.65 -25.34
C ILE A 52 -4.72 19.38 -26.08
N GLU A 53 -4.87 18.20 -25.49
CA GLU A 53 -4.47 16.93 -26.10
C GLU A 53 -5.22 16.64 -27.41
N ILE A 54 -6.55 16.81 -27.41
CA ILE A 54 -7.39 16.62 -28.60
C ILE A 54 -7.07 17.68 -29.67
N THR A 55 -6.92 18.95 -29.28
CA THR A 55 -6.64 20.03 -30.23
C THR A 55 -5.26 19.87 -30.88
N LEU A 56 -4.24 19.41 -30.14
CA LEU A 56 -2.92 19.10 -30.70
C LEU A 56 -2.99 17.92 -31.69
N CYS A 57 -3.75 16.87 -31.35
CA CYS A 57 -3.99 15.76 -32.28
C CYS A 57 -4.66 16.25 -33.57
N ALA A 58 -5.77 16.98 -33.45
CA ALA A 58 -6.50 17.53 -34.59
C ALA A 58 -5.61 18.47 -35.43
N ALA A 59 -4.84 19.35 -34.78
CA ALA A 59 -3.94 20.26 -35.47
C ALA A 59 -2.83 19.54 -36.26
N TYR A 60 -2.31 18.44 -35.72
CA TYR A 60 -1.28 17.63 -36.39
C TYR A 60 -1.82 16.96 -37.67
N VAL A 61 -3.09 16.53 -37.65
CA VAL A 61 -3.77 15.88 -38.77
C VAL A 61 -4.20 16.90 -39.83
N CYS A 62 -4.88 17.97 -39.40
CA CYS A 62 -5.51 18.95 -40.29
C CYS A 62 -4.55 19.98 -40.89
N PHE A 63 -3.40 20.24 -40.26
CA PHE A 63 -2.46 21.27 -40.73
C PHE A 63 -1.06 20.71 -41.03
N PRO A 64 -0.86 20.05 -42.19
CA PRO A 64 0.43 19.49 -42.59
C PRO A 64 1.57 20.52 -42.58
N ALA A 65 1.26 21.77 -42.95
CA ALA A 65 2.21 22.88 -43.01
C ALA A 65 2.72 23.34 -41.62
N ARG A 66 1.98 23.02 -40.54
CA ARG A 66 2.32 23.43 -39.16
C ARG A 66 2.83 22.28 -38.29
N ARG A 67 3.12 21.11 -38.87
CA ARG A 67 3.51 19.90 -38.11
C ARG A 67 4.75 20.08 -37.24
N THR A 68 5.70 20.92 -37.63
CA THR A 68 6.88 21.26 -36.80
C THR A 68 6.50 22.06 -35.56
N ALA A 69 5.63 23.06 -35.70
CA ALA A 69 5.11 23.83 -34.58
C ALA A 69 4.25 22.97 -33.64
N VAL A 70 3.38 22.11 -34.20
CA VAL A 70 2.55 21.20 -33.39
C VAL A 70 3.42 20.16 -32.66
N ALA A 71 4.48 19.64 -33.29
CA ALA A 71 5.43 18.74 -32.64
C ALA A 71 6.17 19.43 -31.47
N LEU A 72 6.52 20.71 -31.60
CA LEU A 72 7.08 21.50 -30.50
C LEU A 72 6.09 21.61 -29.34
N CYS A 73 4.82 21.92 -29.61
CA CYS A 73 3.80 22.00 -28.57
C CYS A 73 3.58 20.66 -27.85
N MET A 74 3.56 19.53 -28.59
CA MET A 74 3.49 18.20 -27.99
C MET A 74 4.71 17.90 -27.11
N LEU A 75 5.91 18.28 -27.56
CA LEU A 75 7.13 18.11 -26.76
C LEU A 75 7.06 18.91 -25.46
N VAL A 76 6.66 20.19 -25.52
CA VAL A 76 6.50 21.05 -24.35
C VAL A 76 5.49 20.44 -23.37
N LEU A 77 4.36 19.94 -23.88
CA LEU A 77 3.35 19.28 -23.05
C LEU A 77 3.93 18.08 -22.29
N PHE A 78 4.64 17.18 -22.97
CA PHE A 78 5.25 16.01 -22.35
C PHE A 78 6.32 16.38 -21.31
N VAL A 79 7.16 17.38 -21.61
CA VAL A 79 8.22 17.83 -20.70
C VAL A 79 7.61 18.44 -19.44
N VAL A 80 6.64 19.36 -19.60
CA VAL A 80 5.99 20.03 -18.47
C VAL A 80 5.25 19.01 -17.59
N PHE A 81 4.47 18.12 -18.20
CA PHE A 81 3.72 17.11 -17.44
C PHE A 81 4.64 16.11 -16.72
N SER A 82 5.75 15.70 -17.37
CA SER A 82 6.73 14.79 -16.74
C SER A 82 7.48 15.47 -15.60
N LEU A 83 7.85 16.74 -15.74
CA LEU A 83 8.47 17.50 -14.65
C LEU A 83 7.52 17.67 -13.46
N ALA A 84 6.26 18.03 -13.71
CA ALA A 84 5.25 18.13 -12.66
C ALA A 84 5.07 16.79 -11.93
N PHE A 85 5.02 15.68 -12.68
CA PHE A 85 4.92 14.34 -12.12
C PHE A 85 6.13 13.97 -11.26
N ILE A 86 7.35 14.26 -11.72
CA ILE A 86 8.59 13.98 -10.98
C ILE A 86 8.65 14.77 -9.67
N ILE A 87 8.29 16.06 -9.72
CA ILE A 87 8.25 16.93 -8.54
C ILE A 87 7.24 16.37 -7.52
N GLU A 88 6.03 16.00 -7.96
CA GLU A 88 5.03 15.40 -7.07
C GLU A 88 5.51 14.07 -6.46
N ALA A 89 6.17 13.23 -7.26
CA ALA A 89 6.68 11.93 -6.81
C ALA A 89 7.80 12.05 -5.77
N HIS A 90 8.65 13.07 -5.89
CA HIS A 90 9.79 13.31 -5.00
C HIS A 90 9.42 14.14 -3.76
N ASP A 91 8.68 15.25 -3.95
CA ASP A 91 8.46 16.27 -2.93
C ASP A 91 7.05 16.25 -2.31
N GLY A 92 6.11 15.49 -2.87
CA GLY A 92 4.74 15.46 -2.35
C GLY A 92 4.70 14.89 -0.93
N ALA A 93 4.16 15.61 0.06
CA ALA A 93 3.97 15.12 1.43
C ALA A 93 2.74 14.19 1.54
N PRO A 94 2.77 13.10 2.34
CA PRO A 94 1.62 12.22 2.47
C PRO A 94 0.40 12.99 2.97
N PRO A 95 -0.82 12.64 2.52
CA PRO A 95 -2.02 13.34 2.98
C PRO A 95 -2.07 13.27 4.51
N GLY A 96 -2.19 14.43 5.17
CA GLY A 96 -2.22 14.52 6.63
C GLY A 96 -3.49 13.96 7.27
N CYS A 97 -4.44 13.50 6.46
CA CYS A 97 -5.62 12.76 6.89
C CYS A 97 -5.37 11.26 6.76
N ALA A 98 -5.76 10.47 7.76
CA ALA A 98 -5.70 9.00 7.75
C ALA A 98 -6.70 8.35 6.75
N CYS A 99 -6.94 9.00 5.61
CA CYS A 99 -7.88 8.60 4.58
C CYS A 99 -7.22 7.56 3.66
N PHE A 100 -7.56 6.29 3.89
CA PHE A 100 -7.06 5.12 3.16
C PHE A 100 -7.11 5.24 1.63
N GLY A 101 -8.16 5.85 1.07
CA GLY A 101 -8.29 6.03 -0.38
C GLY A 101 -7.23 6.97 -0.98
N LEU A 102 -6.86 8.04 -0.26
CA LEU A 102 -5.85 8.99 -0.70
C LEU A 102 -4.43 8.44 -0.51
N LEU A 103 -4.21 7.68 0.57
CA LEU A 103 -2.95 6.98 0.80
C LEU A 103 -2.71 5.89 -0.27
N PHE A 104 -3.76 5.14 -0.62
CA PHE A 104 -3.70 4.13 -1.68
C PHE A 104 -3.35 4.72 -3.05
N ARG A 105 -4.07 5.78 -3.46
CA ARG A 105 -3.77 6.48 -4.73
C ARG A 105 -2.35 7.03 -4.77
N ARG A 106 -1.84 7.51 -3.63
CA ARG A 106 -0.44 7.98 -3.53
C ARG A 106 0.57 6.83 -3.69
N MET A 107 0.32 5.68 -3.06
CA MET A 107 1.20 4.52 -3.21
C MET A 107 1.19 3.99 -4.66
N GLU A 108 0.02 3.95 -5.30
CA GLU A 108 -0.11 3.60 -6.72
C GLU A 108 0.65 4.61 -7.60
N PHE A 109 0.46 5.91 -7.36
CA PHE A 109 1.16 6.99 -8.04
C PHE A 109 2.70 6.87 -7.93
N GLN A 110 3.24 6.60 -6.73
CA GLN A 110 4.68 6.46 -6.53
C GLN A 110 5.26 5.21 -7.21
N ASN A 111 4.53 4.09 -7.21
CA ASN A 111 4.98 2.85 -7.85
C ASN A 111 4.96 2.96 -9.38
N ASP A 112 4.00 3.69 -9.94
CA ASP A 112 3.88 3.87 -11.39
C ASP A 112 4.80 4.96 -11.95
N ALA A 113 5.48 5.72 -11.08
CA ALA A 113 6.26 6.90 -11.47
C ALA A 113 7.30 6.62 -12.55
N VAL A 114 8.10 5.57 -12.37
CA VAL A 114 9.15 5.17 -13.33
C VAL A 114 8.55 4.79 -14.68
N TRP A 115 7.40 4.12 -14.66
CA TRP A 115 6.69 3.68 -15.86
C TRP A 115 6.07 4.85 -16.63
N VAL A 116 5.47 5.81 -15.92
CA VAL A 116 4.87 7.02 -16.54
C VAL A 116 5.95 7.89 -17.16
N VAL A 117 7.04 8.16 -16.44
CA VAL A 117 8.18 8.93 -16.95
C VAL A 117 8.82 8.23 -18.16
N GLY A 118 8.99 6.91 -18.11
CA GLY A 118 9.49 6.12 -19.23
C GLY A 118 8.60 6.19 -20.49
N LYS A 119 7.27 6.07 -20.32
CA LYS A 119 6.30 6.21 -21.41
C LYS A 119 6.33 7.61 -22.04
N ASN A 120 6.37 8.66 -21.22
CA ASN A 120 6.44 10.04 -21.71
C ASN A 120 7.75 10.31 -22.47
N ALA A 121 8.89 9.78 -21.98
CA ALA A 121 10.16 9.87 -22.68
C ALA A 121 10.11 9.20 -24.07
N LEU A 122 9.49 8.02 -24.17
CA LEU A 122 9.31 7.32 -25.45
C LEU A 122 8.41 8.10 -26.41
N LEU A 123 7.28 8.65 -25.92
CA LEU A 123 6.35 9.44 -26.72
C LEU A 123 6.93 10.80 -27.16
N ALA A 124 7.96 11.30 -26.48
CA ALA A 124 8.68 12.51 -26.87
C ALA A 124 9.67 12.29 -28.03
N VAL A 125 10.11 11.05 -28.29
CA VAL A 125 11.10 10.75 -29.35
C VAL A 125 10.63 11.18 -30.74
N PRO A 126 9.39 10.86 -31.19
CA PRO A 126 8.95 11.23 -32.54
C PRO A 126 8.82 12.75 -32.77
N PRO A 127 8.30 13.56 -31.82
CA PRO A 127 8.39 15.02 -31.88
C PRO A 127 9.83 15.55 -32.02
N VAL A 128 10.77 15.04 -31.22
CA VAL A 128 12.21 15.42 -31.32
C VAL A 128 12.76 15.12 -32.70
N LEU A 129 12.46 13.95 -33.26
CA LEU A 129 12.90 13.56 -34.59
C LEU A 129 12.30 14.44 -35.69
N VAL A 130 11.05 14.90 -35.56
CA VAL A 130 10.45 15.85 -36.52
C VAL A 130 11.15 17.20 -36.47
N LEU A 131 11.49 17.70 -35.28
CA LEU A 131 12.24 18.95 -35.13
C LEU A 131 13.66 18.81 -35.69
N TRP A 132 14.33 17.68 -35.45
CA TRP A 132 15.67 17.39 -35.94
C TRP A 132 15.72 17.25 -37.47
N THR A 133 14.73 16.57 -38.05
CA THR A 133 14.67 16.33 -39.50
C THR A 133 14.07 17.49 -40.29
N GLY A 134 13.18 18.29 -39.71
CA GLY A 134 12.75 19.58 -40.28
C GLY A 134 13.94 20.50 -40.52
N ARG A 135 14.93 20.48 -39.62
CA ARG A 135 16.21 21.21 -39.75
C ARG A 135 17.10 20.67 -40.88
N ARG A 136 17.03 19.38 -41.21
CA ARG A 136 17.76 18.74 -42.33
C ARG A 136 17.03 18.84 -43.67
N ARG A 137 15.70 18.95 -43.68
CA ARG A 137 14.88 19.00 -44.91
C ARG A 137 14.99 20.33 -45.64
N ALA A 138 15.23 21.41 -44.90
CA ALA A 138 15.59 22.72 -45.46
C ALA A 138 16.90 22.71 -46.28
N LEU A 139 17.71 21.65 -46.18
CA LEU A 139 18.97 21.49 -46.94
C LEU A 139 18.83 20.57 -48.17
N MET A 140 17.69 19.90 -48.39
CA MET A 140 17.55 18.87 -49.44
C MET A 140 16.34 19.07 -50.36
N GLU A 141 15.81 20.29 -50.47
CA GLU A 141 14.60 20.65 -51.22
C GLU A 141 14.77 20.72 -52.75
N ASN A 142 15.50 19.80 -53.39
CA ASN A 142 15.69 19.80 -54.85
C ASN A 142 15.73 18.41 -55.51
N VAL A 143 14.88 17.45 -55.08
CA VAL A 143 14.73 16.18 -55.81
C VAL A 143 13.26 15.77 -55.94
N PRO A 144 12.69 15.70 -57.16
CA PRO A 144 11.32 15.24 -57.39
C PRO A 144 11.22 13.71 -57.26
N ARG A 145 10.13 13.22 -56.66
CA ARG A 145 9.81 11.78 -56.55
C ARG A 145 8.49 11.47 -57.24
N GLY A 146 8.53 10.47 -58.13
CA GLY A 146 7.37 9.96 -58.86
C GLY A 146 6.49 9.03 -58.03
N ASN A 147 5.21 8.98 -58.40
CA ASN A 147 4.14 8.23 -57.75
C ASN A 147 4.07 6.79 -58.27
N ALA A 148 3.97 5.81 -57.36
CA ALA A 148 3.52 4.46 -57.66
C ALA A 148 2.34 4.09 -56.74
N PRO A 149 1.28 3.46 -57.25
CA PRO A 149 0.10 3.11 -56.47
C PRO A 149 0.30 1.81 -55.67
N ASP A 150 -0.26 1.78 -54.46
CA ASP A 150 -0.14 0.73 -53.45
C ASP A 150 -1.44 -0.11 -53.42
N ILE A 151 -1.38 -1.38 -53.85
CA ILE A 151 -2.52 -2.32 -53.75
C ILE A 151 -2.27 -3.22 -52.53
N ARG A 152 -3.12 -3.09 -51.52
CA ARG A 152 -3.01 -3.78 -50.23
C ARG A 152 -3.70 -5.14 -50.26
N GLY A 153 -2.91 -6.21 -50.14
CA GLY A 153 -3.36 -7.55 -49.74
C GLY A 153 -2.88 -7.85 -48.32
N PHE A 154 -3.70 -8.54 -47.52
CA PHE A 154 -3.36 -8.92 -46.14
C PHE A 154 -2.19 -9.91 -46.13
N THR A 155 -1.06 -9.50 -45.55
CA THR A 155 0.19 -10.29 -45.60
C THR A 155 0.37 -11.15 -44.35
N LEU A 156 1.04 -12.31 -44.46
CA LEU A 156 1.47 -13.12 -43.31
C LEU A 156 2.24 -12.28 -42.27
N VAL A 157 2.95 -11.25 -42.75
CA VAL A 157 3.69 -10.28 -41.93
C VAL A 157 2.75 -9.44 -41.07
N GLU A 158 1.58 -9.03 -41.56
CA GLU A 158 0.58 -8.30 -40.75
C GLU A 158 0.02 -9.17 -39.63
N THR A 159 -0.30 -10.45 -39.89
CA THR A 159 -0.77 -11.36 -38.84
C THR A 159 0.32 -11.64 -37.80
N LEU A 160 1.57 -11.85 -38.23
CA LEU A 160 2.70 -12.05 -37.32
C LEU A 160 2.96 -10.81 -36.46
N ALA A 161 2.84 -9.62 -37.04
CA ALA A 161 3.00 -8.35 -36.31
C ALA A 161 1.90 -8.19 -35.24
N VAL A 162 0.65 -8.57 -35.52
CA VAL A 162 -0.45 -8.52 -34.54
C VAL A 162 -0.17 -9.47 -33.37
N ILE A 163 0.23 -10.71 -33.64
CA ILE A 163 0.56 -11.67 -32.58
C ILE A 163 1.77 -11.18 -31.77
N ALA A 164 2.79 -10.62 -32.42
CA ALA A 164 3.95 -10.03 -31.73
C ALA A 164 3.54 -8.87 -30.81
N VAL A 165 2.63 -8.00 -31.26
CA VAL A 165 2.09 -6.91 -30.43
C VAL A 165 1.27 -7.46 -29.25
N ILE A 166 0.41 -8.46 -29.46
CA ILE A 166 -0.35 -9.10 -28.38
C ILE A 166 0.60 -9.73 -27.36
N ALA A 167 1.63 -10.45 -27.80
CA ALA A 167 2.62 -11.07 -26.93
C ALA A 167 3.37 -10.03 -26.08
N VAL A 168 3.76 -8.89 -26.67
CA VAL A 168 4.38 -7.77 -25.94
C VAL A 168 3.40 -7.15 -24.93
N ILE A 169 2.14 -6.97 -25.30
CA ILE A 169 1.12 -6.41 -24.38
C ILE A 169 0.91 -7.36 -23.19
N VAL A 170 0.73 -8.66 -23.42
CA VAL A 170 0.56 -9.66 -22.35
C VAL A 170 1.80 -9.73 -21.45
N ALA A 171 3.00 -9.67 -22.04
CA ALA A 171 4.25 -9.68 -21.28
C ALA A 171 4.37 -8.49 -20.31
N ILE A 172 3.84 -7.32 -20.68
CA ILE A 172 3.82 -6.13 -19.81
C ILE A 172 2.66 -6.19 -18.80
N LEU A 173 1.53 -6.83 -19.15
CA LEU A 173 0.33 -6.85 -18.30
C LEU A 173 0.48 -7.74 -17.05
N LEU A 174 1.16 -8.89 -17.18
CA LEU A 174 1.33 -9.86 -16.09
C LEU A 174 2.06 -9.30 -14.85
N PRO A 175 3.22 -8.61 -14.95
CA PRO A 175 3.89 -8.04 -13.79
C PRO A 175 3.08 -6.89 -13.15
N VAL A 176 2.30 -6.14 -13.93
CA VAL A 176 1.43 -5.08 -13.39
C VAL A 176 0.30 -5.70 -12.55
N LEU A 177 -0.29 -6.80 -13.00
CA LEU A 177 -1.38 -7.47 -12.28
C LEU A 177 -0.93 -8.01 -10.91
N SER A 178 0.30 -8.52 -10.79
CA SER A 178 0.83 -8.98 -9.50
C SER A 178 1.03 -7.82 -8.51
N HIS A 179 1.48 -6.66 -9.01
CA HIS A 179 1.61 -5.45 -8.22
C HIS A 179 0.25 -4.93 -7.72
N VAL A 180 -0.74 -4.82 -8.61
CA VAL A 180 -2.11 -4.39 -8.26
C VAL A 180 -2.73 -5.31 -7.21
N ARG A 181 -2.61 -6.63 -7.39
CA ARG A 181 -3.11 -7.62 -6.41
C ARG A 181 -2.43 -7.46 -5.05
N ARG A 182 -1.12 -7.25 -5.02
CA ARG A 182 -0.38 -7.01 -3.77
C ARG A 182 -0.86 -5.74 -3.08
N SER A 183 -1.00 -4.63 -3.82
CA SER A 183 -1.50 -3.36 -3.29
C SER A 183 -2.92 -3.50 -2.72
N GLY A 184 -3.79 -4.25 -3.41
CA GLY A 184 -5.14 -4.57 -2.93
C GLY A 184 -5.12 -5.35 -1.60
N ARG A 185 -4.26 -6.37 -1.49
CA ARG A 185 -4.08 -7.14 -0.24
C ARG A 185 -3.58 -6.28 0.92
N VAL A 186 -2.61 -5.39 0.68
CA VAL A 186 -2.14 -4.42 1.69
C VAL A 186 -3.29 -3.55 2.19
N SER A 187 -4.12 -3.05 1.29
CA SER A 187 -5.24 -2.17 1.64
C SER A 187 -6.29 -2.88 2.47
N ALA A 188 -6.64 -4.11 2.09
CA ALA A 188 -7.54 -4.96 2.85
C ALA A 188 -6.97 -5.27 4.26
N THR A 189 -5.67 -5.55 4.35
CA THR A 189 -4.96 -5.82 5.61
C THR A 189 -5.07 -4.63 6.56
N LEU A 190 -4.74 -3.44 6.09
CA LEU A 190 -4.80 -2.23 6.92
C LEU A 190 -6.23 -1.88 7.34
N ASN A 191 -7.22 -2.12 6.47
CA ASN A 191 -8.62 -1.92 6.82
C ASN A 191 -9.10 -2.91 7.90
N ASN A 192 -8.67 -4.18 7.85
CA ASN A 192 -8.97 -5.16 8.88
C ASN A 192 -8.34 -4.77 10.22
N LEU A 193 -7.06 -4.37 10.21
CA LEU A 193 -6.34 -3.90 11.40
C LEU A 193 -7.00 -2.68 12.04
N ARG A 194 -7.44 -1.70 11.23
CA ARG A 194 -8.17 -0.51 11.70
C ARG A 194 -9.48 -0.90 12.39
N GLN A 195 -10.22 -1.85 11.81
CA GLN A 195 -11.47 -2.32 12.41
C GLN A 195 -11.22 -3.03 13.75
N HIS A 196 -10.22 -3.91 13.82
CA HIS A 196 -9.87 -4.59 15.06
C HIS A 196 -9.38 -3.61 16.15
N ALA A 197 -8.51 -2.66 15.79
CA ALA A 197 -8.07 -1.61 16.70
C ALA A 197 -9.26 -0.78 17.23
N GLY A 198 -10.21 -0.45 16.36
CA GLY A 198 -11.46 0.21 16.75
C GLY A 198 -12.30 -0.61 17.73
N ILE A 199 -12.42 -1.93 17.53
CA ILE A 199 -13.14 -2.82 18.45
C ILE A 199 -12.49 -2.83 19.84
N PHE A 200 -11.17 -2.92 19.90
CA PHE A 200 -10.46 -2.88 21.19
C PHE A 200 -10.58 -1.52 21.87
N LEU A 201 -10.54 -0.42 21.13
CA LEU A 201 -10.77 0.91 21.70
C LEU A 201 -12.20 1.07 22.23
N LEU A 202 -13.21 0.57 21.51
CA LEU A 202 -14.58 0.54 22.01
C LEU A 202 -14.70 -0.26 23.30
N TYR A 203 -14.03 -1.42 23.39
CA TYR A 203 -14.00 -2.21 24.62
C TYR A 203 -13.41 -1.43 25.81
N THR A 204 -12.32 -0.68 25.59
CA THR A 204 -11.71 0.12 26.68
C THR A 204 -12.68 1.18 27.22
N ASN A 205 -13.55 1.73 26.36
CA ASN A 205 -14.55 2.72 26.78
C ASN A 205 -15.59 2.11 27.73
N ASP A 206 -15.96 0.85 27.51
CA ASP A 206 -16.97 0.14 28.31
C ASP A 206 -16.37 -0.55 29.54
N TYR A 207 -15.09 -0.93 29.50
CA TYR A 207 -14.44 -1.76 30.52
C TYR A 207 -13.31 -1.03 31.26
N ALA A 208 -13.66 0.11 31.89
CA ALA A 208 -12.77 0.85 32.79
C ALA A 208 -11.37 1.14 32.20
N GLU A 209 -11.33 1.52 30.92
CA GLU A 209 -10.13 1.81 30.14
C GLU A 209 -9.16 0.64 29.97
N GLN A 210 -9.55 -0.58 30.37
CA GLN A 210 -8.68 -1.75 30.24
C GLN A 210 -8.74 -2.32 28.83
N PHE A 211 -7.58 -2.61 28.26
CA PHE A 211 -7.55 -3.43 27.07
C PHE A 211 -8.00 -4.86 27.40
N PRO A 212 -8.53 -5.61 26.42
CA PRO A 212 -8.95 -6.98 26.63
C PRO A 212 -7.79 -7.87 27.11
N TYR A 213 -8.08 -8.73 28.08
CA TYR A 213 -7.30 -9.92 28.37
C TYR A 213 -8.22 -11.13 28.17
N PHE A 214 -7.72 -12.14 27.47
CA PHE A 214 -8.53 -13.25 26.97
C PHE A 214 -8.40 -14.52 27.83
N THR A 215 -7.57 -14.44 28.85
CA THR A 215 -7.18 -15.55 29.71
C THR A 215 -7.06 -15.07 31.16
N ARG A 216 -7.16 -16.03 32.07
CA ARG A 216 -6.99 -15.81 33.50
C ARG A 216 -5.58 -15.30 33.84
N PRO A 217 -5.45 -14.19 34.58
CA PRO A 217 -4.15 -13.62 34.96
C PRO A 217 -3.44 -14.39 36.07
N GLU A 218 -4.08 -15.39 36.69
CA GLU A 218 -3.44 -16.14 37.75
C GLU A 218 -2.28 -17.01 37.20
N PRO A 219 -1.07 -16.89 37.78
CA PRO A 219 0.06 -17.72 37.42
C PRO A 219 -0.22 -19.23 37.41
N GLY A 220 0.24 -19.91 36.36
CA GLY A 220 0.09 -21.37 36.24
C GLY A 220 -1.27 -21.85 35.74
N LEU A 221 -2.28 -20.96 35.64
CA LEU A 221 -3.56 -21.31 35.07
C LEU A 221 -3.52 -21.21 33.53
N SER A 222 -4.17 -22.18 32.88
CA SER A 222 -4.55 -22.06 31.47
C SER A 222 -6.04 -21.86 31.36
N THR A 223 -6.45 -21.10 30.35
CA THR A 223 -7.86 -20.91 30.00
C THR A 223 -8.18 -21.82 28.82
N PRO A 224 -9.15 -22.74 28.94
CA PRO A 224 -9.58 -23.56 27.82
C PRO A 224 -10.40 -22.70 26.86
N LEU A 225 -9.93 -22.54 25.63
CA LEU A 225 -10.66 -21.91 24.52
C LEU A 225 -11.17 -23.01 23.60
N VAL A 226 -12.44 -22.96 23.22
CA VAL A 226 -13.04 -23.95 22.31
C VAL A 226 -13.12 -23.33 20.93
N ASP A 227 -12.57 -24.01 19.93
CA ASP A 227 -12.75 -23.57 18.56
C ASP A 227 -14.08 -24.03 17.97
N PRO A 228 -14.50 -23.50 16.82
CA PRO A 228 -15.78 -23.87 16.22
C PRO A 228 -15.90 -25.33 15.74
N SER A 229 -14.82 -26.09 15.74
CA SER A 229 -14.84 -27.55 15.50
C SER A 229 -15.04 -28.36 16.79
N GLY A 230 -15.13 -27.68 17.95
CA GLY A 230 -15.24 -28.29 19.27
C GLY A 230 -13.90 -28.71 19.87
N ARG A 231 -12.76 -28.35 19.25
CA ARG A 231 -11.44 -28.66 19.79
C ARG A 231 -11.08 -27.66 20.89
N VAL A 232 -10.55 -28.19 21.99
CA VAL A 232 -10.13 -27.41 23.16
C VAL A 232 -8.65 -27.02 23.04
N TRP A 233 -8.37 -25.75 23.29
CA TRP A 233 -7.06 -25.11 23.28
C TRP A 233 -6.74 -24.56 24.67
N ASN A 234 -5.81 -25.18 25.38
CA ASN A 234 -5.36 -24.67 26.67
C ASN A 234 -4.37 -23.52 26.46
N THR A 235 -4.78 -22.32 26.88
CA THR A 235 -4.03 -21.09 26.63
C THR A 235 -3.51 -20.51 27.93
N TYR A 236 -2.18 -20.43 28.07
CA TYR A 236 -1.55 -19.69 29.17
C TYR A 236 -1.69 -18.18 28.98
N TYR A 237 -1.44 -17.41 30.05
CA TYR A 237 -1.74 -15.99 30.09
C TYR A 237 -1.20 -15.22 28.87
N PHE A 238 0.12 -15.27 28.65
CA PHE A 238 0.76 -14.61 27.52
C PHE A 238 0.51 -15.30 26.18
N GLY A 239 0.00 -16.54 26.15
CA GLY A 239 -0.43 -17.24 24.94
C GLY A 239 -1.62 -16.57 24.25
N ALA A 240 -2.38 -15.77 25.00
CA ALA A 240 -3.52 -14.97 24.53
C ALA A 240 -3.20 -14.09 23.31
N PHE A 241 -1.94 -13.67 23.15
CA PHE A 241 -1.49 -12.82 22.05
C PHE A 241 -1.82 -13.39 20.65
N HIS A 242 -1.81 -14.73 20.51
CA HIS A 242 -2.04 -15.43 19.24
C HIS A 242 -3.51 -15.76 19.05
N ASN A 243 -4.18 -16.11 20.15
CA ASN A 243 -5.43 -16.83 20.14
C ASN A 243 -6.60 -16.08 20.77
N TRP A 244 -6.41 -14.77 20.99
CA TRP A 244 -7.47 -13.84 21.38
C TRP A 244 -8.73 -13.95 20.51
N ALA A 245 -8.58 -14.20 19.21
CA ALA A 245 -9.72 -14.30 18.29
C ALA A 245 -10.66 -15.48 18.64
N LEU A 246 -10.15 -16.56 19.24
CA LEU A 246 -10.99 -17.67 19.72
C LEU A 246 -11.85 -17.28 20.93
N ALA A 247 -11.39 -16.37 21.78
CA ALA A 247 -12.21 -15.92 22.89
C ALA A 247 -13.49 -15.20 22.42
N LEU A 248 -13.51 -14.73 21.17
CA LEU A 248 -14.66 -14.08 20.56
C LEU A 248 -15.54 -15.05 19.73
N SER A 249 -15.11 -16.29 19.50
CA SER A 249 -15.78 -17.18 18.53
C SER A 249 -17.13 -17.71 19.01
N ASP A 250 -17.24 -18.13 20.27
CA ASP A 250 -18.45 -18.75 20.83
C ASP A 250 -19.62 -17.77 21.01
N GLY A 251 -19.34 -16.48 21.20
CA GLY A 251 -20.37 -15.47 21.52
C GLY A 251 -20.70 -14.49 20.39
N TYR A 252 -19.72 -14.17 19.53
CA TYR A 252 -19.86 -13.06 18.58
C TYR A 252 -19.96 -13.53 17.12
N TYR A 253 -19.26 -14.62 16.76
CA TYR A 253 -19.11 -15.01 15.36
C TYR A 253 -19.93 -16.23 14.93
N ASN A 254 -20.56 -16.94 15.86
CA ASN A 254 -21.56 -18.01 15.63
C ASN A 254 -21.13 -19.12 14.62
N SER A 255 -19.85 -19.21 14.24
CA SER A 255 -19.14 -20.33 13.55
C SER A 255 -17.89 -19.86 12.79
N THR A 256 -16.84 -20.70 12.85
CA THR A 256 -15.48 -20.63 12.27
C THR A 256 -14.66 -19.38 12.62
N GLY A 257 -13.56 -19.55 13.37
CA GLY A 257 -12.60 -18.49 13.74
C GLY A 257 -11.73 -18.04 12.57
N SER A 258 -12.29 -18.09 11.35
CA SER A 258 -11.64 -17.90 10.06
C SER A 258 -12.51 -17.12 9.07
N ARG A 259 -13.48 -16.33 9.56
CA ARG A 259 -14.16 -15.34 8.72
C ARG A 259 -13.14 -14.37 8.11
N GLU A 260 -13.47 -13.80 6.95
CA GLU A 260 -12.59 -12.92 6.16
C GLU A 260 -11.93 -11.78 6.98
N GLY A 261 -12.55 -11.33 8.07
CA GLY A 261 -11.99 -10.31 8.96
C GLY A 261 -10.82 -10.78 9.83
N PHE A 262 -10.64 -12.08 10.08
CA PHE A 262 -9.58 -12.66 10.93
C PHE A 262 -8.48 -13.37 10.14
N VAL A 263 -8.66 -13.51 8.83
CA VAL A 263 -7.68 -14.06 7.92
C VAL A 263 -6.93 -12.92 7.25
N SER A 264 -5.60 -13.02 7.18
CA SER A 264 -4.80 -12.05 6.44
C SER A 264 -5.04 -12.22 4.93
N PRO A 265 -5.23 -11.14 4.17
CA PRO A 265 -5.24 -11.18 2.70
C PRO A 265 -3.96 -11.75 2.07
N PHE A 266 -2.86 -11.84 2.84
CA PHE A 266 -1.60 -12.43 2.42
C PHE A 266 -1.53 -13.95 2.63
N ARG A 267 -2.49 -14.53 3.34
CA ARG A 267 -2.56 -15.96 3.55
C ARG A 267 -3.02 -16.68 2.28
N ALA A 268 -2.35 -17.80 1.95
CA ALA A 268 -2.61 -18.56 0.74
C ALA A 268 -3.90 -19.40 0.81
N GLU A 269 -4.23 -19.93 1.99
CA GLU A 269 -5.39 -20.79 2.23
C GLU A 269 -6.13 -20.35 3.49
N SER A 270 -7.46 -20.24 3.43
CA SER A 270 -8.26 -19.92 4.62
C SER A 270 -8.28 -21.13 5.57
N PRO A 271 -7.70 -21.04 6.77
CA PRO A 271 -7.73 -22.14 7.72
C PRO A 271 -9.13 -22.28 8.34
N GLY A 272 -9.40 -23.36 9.06
CA GLY A 272 -10.60 -23.47 9.91
C GLY A 272 -10.56 -22.53 11.12
N VAL A 273 -9.36 -22.17 11.59
CA VAL A 273 -9.08 -21.22 12.67
C VAL A 273 -7.84 -20.40 12.28
N SER A 274 -7.91 -19.08 12.33
CA SER A 274 -6.83 -18.17 11.95
C SER A 274 -6.27 -17.41 13.15
N TRP A 275 -4.98 -17.07 13.08
CA TRP A 275 -4.21 -16.38 14.13
C TRP A 275 -3.38 -15.23 13.56
N ASP A 276 -3.78 -14.75 12.39
CA ASP A 276 -2.92 -13.96 11.50
C ASP A 276 -2.70 -12.55 12.05
N TYR A 277 -3.64 -12.10 12.88
CA TYR A 277 -3.55 -10.84 13.58
C TYR A 277 -3.12 -11.07 15.02
N LEU A 278 -1.92 -10.61 15.36
CA LEU A 278 -1.33 -10.76 16.68
C LEU A 278 -1.71 -9.57 17.57
N TYR A 279 -2.13 -9.88 18.79
CA TYR A 279 -2.38 -8.89 19.85
C TYR A 279 -1.15 -8.81 20.76
N PRO A 280 -0.33 -7.74 20.68
CA PRO A 280 0.96 -7.66 21.35
C PRO A 280 0.90 -7.93 22.86
N CYS A 281 1.81 -8.78 23.36
CA CYS A 281 1.85 -9.18 24.77
C CYS A 281 1.98 -7.98 25.73
N VAL A 282 2.53 -6.84 25.28
CA VAL A 282 2.69 -5.63 26.09
C VAL A 282 1.36 -5.10 26.66
N PHE A 283 0.24 -5.42 26.03
CA PHE A 283 -1.08 -5.04 26.54
C PHE A 283 -1.67 -6.04 27.54
N LEU A 284 -1.03 -7.20 27.74
CA LEU A 284 -1.45 -8.23 28.68
C LEU A 284 -0.86 -8.04 30.08
N ALA A 285 0.16 -7.22 30.29
CA ALA A 285 0.73 -6.99 31.62
C ALA A 285 0.84 -5.51 31.94
N ASP A 286 0.92 -5.17 33.23
CA ASP A 286 1.22 -3.82 33.69
C ASP A 286 2.50 -3.29 32.99
N PRO A 287 2.53 -2.03 32.53
CA PRO A 287 3.73 -1.44 31.93
C PRO A 287 5.02 -1.69 32.72
N ALA A 288 4.94 -1.65 34.05
CA ALA A 288 6.08 -1.86 34.94
C ALA A 288 6.58 -3.31 34.98
N TYR A 289 5.84 -4.29 34.46
CA TYR A 289 6.31 -5.68 34.32
C TYR A 289 7.44 -5.81 33.29
N TRP A 290 7.40 -4.98 32.25
CA TRP A 290 8.28 -5.14 31.09
C TRP A 290 9.71 -4.69 31.34
N ARG A 291 9.93 -3.84 32.35
CA ARG A 291 11.27 -3.42 32.79
C ARG A 291 11.78 -4.35 33.89
N SER A 292 13.03 -4.80 33.77
CA SER A 292 13.66 -5.69 34.75
C SER A 292 13.72 -5.09 36.15
N ILE A 293 13.91 -3.76 36.26
CA ILE A 293 14.07 -3.04 37.52
C ILE A 293 12.75 -2.90 38.30
N THR A 294 11.62 -2.73 37.59
CA THR A 294 10.30 -2.54 38.21
C THR A 294 9.46 -3.81 38.24
N ARG A 295 9.98 -4.91 37.70
CA ARG A 295 9.32 -6.21 37.71
C ARG A 295 9.31 -6.79 39.12
N MET A 296 8.13 -7.15 39.59
CA MET A 296 7.94 -7.78 40.90
C MET A 296 7.86 -9.30 40.78
N VAL A 297 8.52 -10.00 41.70
CA VAL A 297 8.49 -11.47 41.82
C VAL A 297 7.89 -11.85 43.17
N PRO A 298 6.85 -12.70 43.24
CA PRO A 298 6.12 -13.34 42.13
C PRO A 298 5.35 -12.32 41.27
N PRO A 299 5.01 -12.63 40.01
CA PRO A 299 4.44 -11.66 39.07
C PRO A 299 2.99 -11.33 39.46
N ILE A 300 2.86 -10.35 40.35
CA ILE A 300 1.58 -9.74 40.73
C ILE A 300 1.11 -8.69 39.70
N GLN A 301 1.90 -8.49 38.64
CA GLN A 301 1.69 -7.47 37.60
C GLN A 301 0.94 -8.00 36.36
N PHE A 302 0.35 -9.20 36.45
CA PHE A 302 -0.51 -9.76 35.40
C PHE A 302 -1.89 -9.08 35.46
N ARG A 303 -1.96 -7.90 34.85
CA ARG A 303 -3.19 -7.17 34.56
C ARG A 303 -3.10 -6.62 33.15
N SER A 304 -4.22 -6.41 32.46
CA SER A 304 -4.15 -5.70 31.20
C SER A 304 -3.67 -4.26 31.38
N THR A 305 -2.96 -3.78 30.36
CA THR A 305 -2.65 -2.37 30.20
C THR A 305 -3.95 -1.57 30.11
N ARG A 306 -3.96 -0.36 30.69
CA ARG A 306 -5.07 0.59 30.55
C ARG A 306 -4.77 1.63 29.49
N LEU A 307 -5.80 2.23 28.90
CA LEU A 307 -5.65 3.26 27.88
C LEU A 307 -4.82 4.44 28.39
N HIS A 308 -5.03 4.88 29.64
CA HIS A 308 -4.22 5.94 30.25
C HIS A 308 -2.77 5.56 30.54
N ASP A 309 -2.45 4.27 30.60
CA ASP A 309 -1.06 3.81 30.72
C ASP A 309 -0.32 4.03 29.39
N VAL A 310 -1.04 4.18 28.27
CA VAL A 310 -0.46 4.27 26.92
C VAL A 310 -0.05 5.69 26.55
N VAL A 311 1.25 5.93 26.44
CA VAL A 311 1.81 7.22 26.00
C VAL A 311 2.05 7.21 24.48
N PHE A 312 1.62 8.27 23.80
CA PHE A 312 1.55 8.39 22.34
C PHE A 312 0.75 7.27 21.65
N PRO A 313 -0.57 7.16 21.87
CA PRO A 313 -1.41 6.10 21.30
C PRO A 313 -1.25 5.88 19.78
N GLY A 314 -1.14 6.96 18.99
CA GLY A 314 -0.91 6.88 17.54
C GLY A 314 0.50 6.43 17.12
N ALA A 315 1.39 6.17 18.07
CA ALA A 315 2.66 5.52 17.80
C ALA A 315 2.67 4.06 18.26
N LYS A 316 1.65 3.58 18.97
CA LYS A 316 1.65 2.26 19.59
C LYS A 316 0.80 1.29 18.78
N VAL A 317 1.40 0.21 18.29
CA VAL A 317 0.69 -0.86 17.57
C VAL A 317 -0.06 -1.72 18.58
N LEU A 318 -1.39 -1.77 18.46
CA LEU A 318 -2.30 -2.56 19.29
C LEU A 318 -2.61 -3.94 18.69
N ILE A 319 -2.48 -4.07 17.37
CA ILE A 319 -2.69 -5.33 16.64
C ILE A 319 -1.86 -5.32 15.37
N SER A 320 -1.29 -6.45 14.97
CA SER A 320 -0.39 -6.53 13.80
C SER A 320 -0.66 -7.75 12.94
N ASP A 321 -0.47 -7.64 11.62
CA ASP A 321 -0.59 -8.77 10.70
C ASP A 321 0.74 -9.54 10.56
N GLU A 322 0.75 -10.79 11.02
CA GLU A 322 1.87 -11.72 10.96
C GLU A 322 2.20 -12.17 9.53
N CYS A 323 1.18 -12.55 8.75
CA CYS A 323 1.38 -13.05 7.38
C CYS A 323 1.96 -11.96 6.47
N TYR A 324 1.54 -10.72 6.63
CA TYR A 324 2.11 -9.59 5.90
C TYR A 324 3.57 -9.36 6.29
N TRP A 325 3.91 -9.41 7.59
CA TRP A 325 5.30 -9.37 8.02
C TRP A 325 6.14 -10.48 7.39
N GLU A 326 5.67 -11.73 7.44
CA GLU A 326 6.38 -12.86 6.82
C GLU A 326 6.62 -12.65 5.33
N SER A 327 5.66 -12.02 4.64
CA SER A 327 5.78 -11.71 3.21
C SER A 327 6.85 -10.66 2.89
N THR A 328 7.31 -9.87 3.88
CA THR A 328 8.31 -8.81 3.68
C THR A 328 9.59 -9.00 4.51
N ARG A 329 9.66 -9.98 5.42
CA ARG A 329 10.78 -10.17 6.36
C ARG A 329 12.16 -10.35 5.71
N TYR A 330 12.19 -10.77 4.45
CA TYR A 330 13.42 -10.96 3.67
C TYR A 330 13.80 -9.78 2.77
N THR A 331 13.09 -8.66 2.87
CA THR A 331 13.41 -7.44 2.11
C THR A 331 14.48 -6.61 2.80
N SER A 332 15.11 -5.67 2.08
CA SER A 332 16.15 -4.79 2.62
C SER A 332 15.67 -3.86 3.73
N SER A 333 14.36 -3.56 3.75
CA SER A 333 13.68 -2.85 4.83
C SER A 333 12.32 -3.52 5.03
N PRO A 334 12.18 -4.44 5.99
CA PRO A 334 10.96 -5.19 6.15
C PRO A 334 9.84 -4.29 6.69
N PHE A 335 8.60 -4.63 6.36
CA PHE A 335 7.41 -3.86 6.71
C PHE A 335 6.42 -4.74 7.46
N ALA A 336 5.70 -4.17 8.41
CA ALA A 336 4.41 -4.76 8.75
C ALA A 336 3.30 -3.74 8.79
N ALA A 337 2.11 -4.27 8.95
CA ALA A 337 0.89 -3.51 9.05
C ALA A 337 0.42 -3.62 10.50
N GLY A 338 0.19 -2.47 11.14
CA GLY A 338 -0.28 -2.37 12.50
C GLY A 338 -1.53 -1.51 12.60
N GLY A 339 -2.51 -1.95 13.38
CA GLY A 339 -3.59 -1.11 13.89
C GLY A 339 -3.12 -0.47 15.20
N CYS A 340 -3.18 0.85 15.29
CA CYS A 340 -2.66 1.61 16.42
C CYS A 340 -3.72 1.85 17.50
N VAL A 341 -3.25 2.21 18.71
CA VAL A 341 -4.10 2.40 19.90
C VAL A 341 -5.14 3.52 19.71
N ASP A 342 -4.82 4.55 18.94
CA ASP A 342 -5.77 5.62 18.56
C ASP A 342 -6.78 5.21 17.47
N GLY A 343 -6.73 3.96 17.00
CA GLY A 343 -7.67 3.39 16.04
C GLY A 343 -7.33 3.62 14.56
N HIS A 344 -6.19 4.25 14.22
CA HIS A 344 -5.72 4.24 12.83
C HIS A 344 -4.96 2.95 12.51
N ALA A 345 -4.57 2.75 11.25
CA ALA A 345 -3.66 1.67 10.87
C ALA A 345 -2.62 2.16 9.87
N GLU A 346 -1.39 1.67 9.97
CA GLU A 346 -0.28 2.08 9.10
C GLU A 346 0.64 0.92 8.74
N GLN A 347 1.42 1.12 7.67
CA GLN A 347 2.60 0.30 7.39
C GLN A 347 3.80 0.86 8.16
N VAL A 348 4.33 0.06 9.06
CA VAL A 348 5.50 0.39 9.87
C VAL A 348 6.74 -0.22 9.22
N ALA A 349 7.74 0.62 8.95
CA ALA A 349 9.02 0.19 8.40
C ALA A 349 9.97 -0.34 9.49
N GLY A 350 10.85 -1.28 9.13
CA GLY A 350 11.76 -2.00 10.03
C GLY A 350 12.54 -1.13 11.00
N TYR A 351 12.98 0.03 10.55
CA TYR A 351 13.79 0.95 11.36
C TYR A 351 12.97 1.78 12.36
N ARG A 352 11.64 1.89 12.18
CA ARG A 352 10.73 2.53 13.15
C ARG A 352 10.37 1.60 14.30
N MET A 353 10.84 0.36 14.25
CA MET A 353 10.42 -0.70 15.13
C MET A 353 11.28 -0.78 16.40
N ALA A 354 10.63 -0.93 17.56
CA ALA A 354 11.34 -1.10 18.81
C ALA A 354 11.96 -2.49 18.98
N GLN A 355 13.03 -2.57 19.79
CA GLN A 355 13.61 -3.85 20.18
C GLN A 355 12.64 -4.58 21.13
N GLN A 356 12.53 -5.90 20.96
CA GLN A 356 11.66 -6.73 21.77
C GLN A 356 12.19 -6.84 23.21
N TYR A 357 11.29 -6.98 24.19
CA TYR A 357 11.68 -7.27 25.56
C TYR A 357 12.30 -8.68 25.69
N GLY A 358 13.24 -8.85 26.62
CA GLY A 358 13.78 -10.18 26.96
C GLY A 358 12.71 -11.13 27.53
N PRO A 359 12.97 -12.44 27.67
CA PRO A 359 11.99 -13.52 27.88
C PRO A 359 11.15 -13.51 29.17
N GLY A 360 11.23 -12.43 29.96
CA GLY A 360 10.40 -12.30 31.17
C GLY A 360 10.87 -13.22 32.29
N ASP A 361 9.92 -13.70 33.07
CA ASP A 361 10.15 -14.66 34.15
C ASP A 361 9.97 -16.12 33.69
N GLY A 362 9.82 -16.35 32.37
CA GLY A 362 9.60 -17.66 31.75
C GLY A 362 10.71 -18.12 30.80
N ASP A 363 10.43 -19.17 30.04
CA ASP A 363 11.34 -19.80 29.08
C ASP A 363 11.39 -19.11 27.70
N GLY A 364 10.71 -17.95 27.56
CA GLY A 364 10.58 -17.25 26.29
C GLY A 364 9.55 -17.84 25.32
N ASN A 365 8.74 -18.83 25.75
CA ASN A 365 7.67 -19.42 24.96
C ASN A 365 6.32 -19.35 25.71
N PRO A 366 5.38 -18.50 25.27
CA PRO A 366 4.10 -18.33 25.95
C PRO A 366 3.13 -19.49 25.79
N LEU A 367 3.45 -20.47 24.95
CA LEU A 367 2.64 -21.67 24.79
C LEU A 367 3.11 -22.81 25.70
N SER A 368 4.36 -22.79 26.18
CA SER A 368 4.91 -23.85 27.06
C SER A 368 5.12 -23.42 28.50
N SER A 369 5.29 -22.13 28.78
CA SER A 369 5.49 -21.61 30.13
C SER A 369 4.36 -20.68 30.58
N PRO A 370 3.84 -20.82 31.82
CA PRO A 370 2.85 -19.90 32.38
C PRO A 370 3.33 -18.44 32.46
N TYR A 371 4.64 -18.23 32.53
CA TYR A 371 5.30 -16.93 32.61
C TYR A 371 6.02 -16.56 31.32
N GLY A 372 6.04 -17.47 30.34
CA GLY A 372 6.72 -17.25 29.08
C GLY A 372 5.98 -16.21 28.27
N HIS A 373 6.71 -15.35 27.59
CA HIS A 373 6.24 -14.56 26.46
C HIS A 373 7.30 -14.69 25.37
N HIS A 374 6.99 -14.32 24.13
CA HIS A 374 7.94 -14.61 23.06
C HIS A 374 9.26 -13.89 23.22
N GLY A 375 10.35 -14.64 23.11
CA GLY A 375 11.68 -14.09 22.92
C GLY A 375 11.89 -13.51 21.51
N GLY A 376 12.88 -12.61 21.42
CA GLY A 376 13.36 -11.73 20.34
C GLY A 376 13.24 -12.10 18.85
N ASN A 377 12.82 -13.31 18.47
CA ASN A 377 12.93 -13.83 17.09
C ASN A 377 11.59 -14.17 16.41
N THR A 378 10.45 -14.07 17.09
CA THR A 378 9.17 -14.54 16.51
C THR A 378 8.43 -13.45 15.77
N ASN A 379 8.34 -12.21 16.30
CA ASN A 379 7.80 -11.10 15.55
C ASN A 379 8.15 -9.71 16.14
N ALA A 380 8.83 -8.84 15.37
CA ALA A 380 9.21 -7.51 15.84
C ALA A 380 7.98 -6.66 16.26
N PHE A 381 6.79 -6.93 15.70
CA PHE A 381 5.58 -6.11 15.90
C PHE A 381 5.01 -6.08 17.32
N MET A 382 5.46 -6.98 18.18
CA MET A 382 4.83 -7.22 19.47
C MET A 382 5.25 -6.23 20.55
N HIS A 383 6.09 -5.24 20.23
CA HIS A 383 6.71 -4.34 21.22
C HIS A 383 6.88 -2.88 20.76
N LEU A 384 6.18 -2.47 19.69
CA LEU A 384 6.86 -1.69 18.66
C LEU A 384 7.22 -0.23 18.83
N VAL A 385 6.70 0.52 19.79
CA VAL A 385 7.21 1.89 19.93
C VAL A 385 7.34 2.27 21.39
N GLY A 386 8.46 1.88 21.99
CA GLY A 386 8.84 2.35 23.33
C GLY A 386 8.00 1.75 24.45
N GLY A 387 7.37 0.60 24.23
CA GLY A 387 6.52 -0.06 25.22
C GLY A 387 5.18 0.62 25.44
N VAL A 388 4.72 0.79 26.67
CA VAL A 388 3.36 1.28 26.94
C VAL A 388 3.39 2.72 27.46
N SER A 389 4.19 2.99 28.49
CA SER A 389 4.15 4.27 29.21
C SER A 389 5.29 5.25 28.91
N GLU A 390 6.33 4.89 28.14
CA GLU A 390 7.46 5.79 27.80
C GLU A 390 8.14 5.52 26.41
N ARG A 391 9.43 5.88 26.25
CA ARG A 391 10.41 5.17 25.41
C ARG A 391 11.06 4.10 26.32
N ASP A 392 10.46 2.93 26.44
CA ASP A 392 10.96 1.79 27.25
C ASP A 392 12.26 1.15 26.68
N PHE A 393 13.16 1.99 26.17
CA PHE A 393 14.47 1.73 25.63
C PHE A 393 15.56 2.35 26.50
N ILE A 394 15.59 2.06 27.79
CA ILE A 394 16.79 2.29 28.59
C ILE A 394 16.87 1.16 29.60
N ASP A 395 17.62 0.12 29.23
CA ASP A 395 18.50 -0.63 30.14
C ASP A 395 19.55 -1.28 29.23
N LYS A 396 20.60 -0.49 28.94
CA LYS A 396 21.90 -1.03 28.54
C LYS A 396 22.65 -1.45 29.77
#